data_AF-A0A2G0E5U4-F1
#
_entry.id   AF-A0A2G0E5U4-F1
#
_cell.length_a   1.000
_cell.length_b   1.000
_cell.length_c   1.000
_cell.angle_alpha   90.00
_cell.angle_beta   90.00
_cell.angle_gamma   90.00
#
_symmetry.space_group_name_H-M   'P 1'
#
loop_
_entity.id
_entity.type
_entity.pdbx_description
1 polymer ?
#
loop_
_entity_poly.entity_id
_entity_poly.type
_entity_poly.pdbx_seq_one_letter_code
_entity_poly.pdbx_strand_id
1 'polypeptide(L)'
;TALVLNLFGGYILASIVNPYVLEEKEDELIIEENKEQTFFQMLGEYILDGFHVAITVAAMLIGFVALIAMINAIFHGIFGITFQELLGYFFAPLAFLSGISWKEAVDAASIMASNLLTNAIVSLRDLTDGH
;
A
#
# COMPACT_ATOMS: atom_id res chain seq x y z
N THR A 1 -5.49 8.71 13.07
CA THR A 1 -6.92 8.75 12.67
C THR A 1 -7.21 7.90 11.44
N ALA A 2 -6.35 7.86 10.43
CA ALA A 2 -6.57 7.12 9.18
C ALA A 2 -6.81 5.60 9.34
N LEU A 3 -6.21 4.93 10.34
CA LEU A 3 -6.34 3.48 10.50
C LEU A 3 -7.79 3.02 10.75
N VAL A 4 -8.51 3.71 11.63
CA VAL A 4 -9.93 3.41 11.93
C VAL A 4 -10.80 3.68 10.71
N LEU A 5 -10.56 4.79 10.01
CA LEU A 5 -11.26 5.14 8.78
C LEU A 5 -11.01 4.13 7.66
N ASN A 6 -9.78 3.64 7.50
CA ASN A 6 -9.44 2.63 6.51
C ASN A 6 -10.11 1.29 6.81
N LEU A 7 -10.28 0.91 8.08
CA LEU A 7 -11.01 -0.30 8.46
C LEU A 7 -12.48 -0.22 8.01
N PHE A 8 -13.18 0.86 8.38
CA PHE A 8 -14.57 1.06 7.96
C PHE A 8 -14.70 1.26 6.45
N GLY A 9 -13.81 2.03 5.83
CA GLY A 9 -13.80 2.26 4.39
C GLY A 9 -13.56 0.96 3.60
N GLY A 10 -12.63 0.13 4.06
CA GLY A 10 -12.37 -1.19 3.49
C GLY A 10 -13.59 -2.10 3.58
N TYR A 11 -14.27 -2.12 4.73
CA TYR A 11 -15.51 -2.88 4.90
C TYR A 11 -16.61 -2.38 3.94
N ILE A 12 -16.86 -1.07 3.90
CA ILE A 12 -17.88 -0.48 3.01
C ILE A 12 -17.58 -0.81 1.55
N LEU A 13 -16.33 -0.65 1.11
CA LEU A 13 -15.92 -0.98 -0.26
C LEU A 13 -16.08 -2.48 -0.54
N ALA A 14 -15.68 -3.35 0.39
CA ALA A 14 -15.84 -4.80 0.24
C ALA A 14 -17.32 -5.17 0.08
N SER A 15 -18.21 -4.60 0.90
CA SER A 15 -19.66 -4.84 0.81
C SER A 15 -20.29 -4.31 -0.48
N ILE A 16 -19.75 -3.22 -1.05
CA ILE A 16 -20.21 -2.68 -2.34
C ILE A 16 -19.72 -3.55 -3.50
N VAL A 17 -18.45 -3.97 -3.48
CA VAL A 17 -17.81 -4.73 -4.57
C VAL A 17 -18.29 -6.18 -4.60
N ASN A 18 -18.41 -6.81 -3.42
CA ASN A 18 -18.87 -8.19 -3.29
C ASN A 18 -19.82 -8.31 -2.08
N PRO A 19 -21.11 -8.01 -2.27
CA PRO A 19 -22.09 -8.10 -1.20
C PRO A 19 -22.24 -9.56 -0.77
N TYR A 20 -21.81 -9.85 0.47
CA TYR A 20 -21.93 -11.19 1.04
C TYR A 20 -23.32 -11.39 1.63
N VAL A 21 -23.97 -12.50 1.31
CA VAL A 21 -25.20 -12.96 1.96
C VAL A 21 -24.80 -14.15 2.83
N LEU A 22 -24.88 -13.99 4.15
CA LEU A 22 -24.53 -15.03 5.11
C LEU A 22 -25.60 -16.14 5.05
N GLU A 23 -25.20 -17.36 4.70
CA GLU A 23 -25.99 -18.55 4.99
C GLU A 23 -25.76 -18.93 6.47
N GLU A 24 -26.82 -19.28 7.22
CA GLU A 24 -26.80 -19.53 8.68
C GLU A 24 -25.76 -20.57 9.16
N LYS A 25 -25.12 -21.29 8.25
CA LYS A 25 -24.22 -22.42 8.52
C LYS A 25 -22.74 -22.04 8.66
N GLU A 26 -22.37 -20.78 8.42
CA GLU A 26 -20.98 -20.29 8.45
C GLU A 26 -20.66 -19.44 9.69
N ASP A 27 -21.63 -19.22 10.58
CA ASP A 27 -21.47 -18.42 11.82
C ASP A 27 -20.92 -19.25 12.99
N GLU A 28 -20.19 -20.34 12.70
CA GLU A 28 -19.45 -21.10 13.70
C GLU A 28 -18.06 -20.48 13.90
N LEU A 29 -17.91 -19.70 14.99
CA LEU A 29 -16.63 -19.23 15.49
C LEU A 29 -15.74 -20.43 15.88
N ILE A 30 -14.88 -20.86 14.97
CA ILE A 30 -13.81 -21.82 15.28
C ILE A 30 -12.78 -21.08 16.14
N ILE A 31 -12.88 -21.22 17.45
CA ILE A 31 -11.84 -20.76 18.37
C ILE A 31 -10.70 -21.78 18.26
N GLU A 32 -9.63 -21.43 17.56
CA GLU A 32 -8.39 -22.20 17.65
C GLU A 32 -7.89 -22.13 19.09
N GLU A 33 -7.86 -23.27 19.79
CA GLU A 33 -7.22 -23.39 21.09
C GLU A 33 -5.73 -23.07 20.92
N ASN A 34 -5.35 -21.86 21.33
CA ASN A 34 -3.97 -21.42 21.32
C ASN A 34 -3.20 -22.33 22.28
N LYS A 35 -2.21 -23.08 21.77
CA LYS A 35 -1.32 -23.90 22.61
C LYS A 35 -0.77 -23.00 23.72
N GLU A 36 -0.79 -23.46 24.97
CA GLU A 36 -0.14 -22.74 26.07
C GLU A 36 1.36 -22.62 25.80
N GLN A 37 1.78 -21.48 25.25
CA GLN A 37 3.18 -21.18 24.99
C GLN A 37 3.78 -20.45 26.18
N THR A 38 5.01 -20.80 26.55
CA THR A 38 5.74 -20.05 27.57
C THR A 38 6.08 -18.64 27.05
N PHE A 39 6.16 -17.64 27.93
CA PHE A 39 6.47 -16.25 27.55
C PHE A 39 7.71 -16.12 26.66
N PHE A 40 8.79 -16.83 26.99
CA PHE A 40 10.03 -16.81 26.20
C PHE A 40 9.90 -17.51 24.85
N GLN A 41 9.06 -18.55 24.76
CA GLN A 41 8.77 -19.19 23.48
C GLN A 41 7.99 -18.24 22.57
N MET A 42 6.92 -17.61 23.07
CA MET A 42 6.16 -16.60 22.29
C MET A 42 7.05 -15.45 21.83
N LEU A 43 7.90 -14.93 22.71
CA LEU A 43 8.85 -13.88 22.34
C LEU A 43 9.81 -14.34 21.24
N GLY A 44 10.39 -15.55 21.37
CA GLY A 44 11.31 -16.09 20.39
C GLY A 44 10.67 -16.26 19.01
N GLU A 45 9.47 -16.85 18.97
CA GLU A 45 8.70 -17.03 17.74
C GLU A 45 8.35 -15.68 17.09
N TYR A 46 7.81 -14.72 17.84
CA TYR A 46 7.45 -13.40 17.28
C TYR A 46 8.65 -12.56 16.85
N ILE A 47 9.80 -12.69 17.51
CA ILE A 47 11.04 -12.05 17.05
C ILE A 47 11.47 -12.64 15.71
N LEU A 48 11.40 -13.96 15.55
CA LEU A 48 11.75 -14.63 14.30
C LEU A 48 10.76 -14.31 13.18
N ASP A 49 9.46 -14.29 13.47
CA ASP A 49 8.43 -13.90 12.50
C ASP A 49 8.62 -12.45 12.04
N GLY A 50 8.83 -11.54 13.00
CA GLY A 50 9.13 -10.14 12.70
C GLY A 50 10.40 -9.96 11.89
N PHE A 51 11.44 -10.75 12.15
CA PHE A 51 12.68 -10.75 11.39
C PHE A 51 12.47 -11.20 9.93
N HIS A 52 11.70 -12.26 9.70
CA HIS A 52 11.37 -12.71 8.34
C HIS A 52 10.62 -11.61 7.58
N VAL A 53 9.59 -11.03 8.19
CA VAL A 53 8.84 -9.91 7.59
C VAL A 53 9.77 -8.74 7.27
N ALA A 54 10.66 -8.36 8.19
CA ALA A 54 11.59 -7.25 7.99
C ALA A 54 12.54 -7.47 6.80
N ILE A 55 13.14 -8.67 6.68
CA ILE A 55 14.02 -9.00 5.55
C ILE A 55 13.26 -9.05 4.24
N THR A 56 12.07 -9.66 4.22
CA THR A 56 11.25 -9.73 3.02
C THR A 56 10.85 -8.33 2.55
N VAL A 57 10.42 -7.44 3.45
CA VAL A 57 10.11 -6.04 3.11
C VAL A 57 11.35 -5.32 2.61
N ALA A 58 12.51 -5.45 3.26
CA ALA A 58 13.75 -4.81 2.81
C ALA A 58 14.13 -5.25 1.39
N ALA A 59 14.06 -6.54 1.08
CA ALA A 59 14.34 -7.06 -0.25
C ALA A 59 13.35 -6.55 -1.31
N MET A 60 12.04 -6.54 -0.98
CA MET A 60 11.00 -6.00 -1.86
C MET A 60 11.22 -4.51 -2.15
N LEU A 61 11.56 -3.71 -1.14
CA LEU A 61 11.81 -2.27 -1.32
C LEU A 61 12.96 -2.02 -2.29
N ILE A 62 14.08 -2.74 -2.15
CA ILE A 62 15.21 -2.63 -3.08
C ILE A 62 14.77 -2.98 -4.51
N GLY A 63 14.02 -4.07 -4.68
CA GLY A 63 13.53 -4.52 -5.98
C GLY A 63 12.59 -3.51 -6.64
N PHE A 64 11.56 -3.06 -5.94
CA PHE A 64 10.56 -2.13 -6.47
C PHE A 64 11.14 -0.75 -6.76
N VAL A 65 12.00 -0.20 -5.89
CA VAL A 65 12.66 1.09 -6.13
C VAL A 65 13.55 1.02 -7.37
N ALA A 66 14.34 -0.05 -7.52
CA ALA A 66 15.18 -0.24 -8.70
C ALA A 66 14.35 -0.40 -9.98
N LEU A 67 13.25 -1.16 -9.92
CA LEU A 67 12.35 -1.38 -11.06
C LEU A 67 11.68 -0.09 -11.51
N ILE A 68 11.11 0.71 -10.59
CA ILE A 68 10.51 1.99 -10.93
C ILE A 68 11.56 2.96 -11.47
N ALA A 69 12.74 3.04 -10.85
CA ALA A 69 13.82 3.89 -11.35
C ALA A 69 14.22 3.53 -12.79
N MET A 70 14.31 2.23 -13.10
CA MET A 70 14.57 1.74 -14.45
C MET A 70 13.46 2.13 -15.43
N ILE A 71 12.19 1.91 -15.06
CA ILE A 71 11.06 2.27 -15.92
C ILE A 71 11.02 3.79 -16.15
N ASN A 72 11.22 4.59 -15.11
CA ASN A 72 11.30 6.04 -15.23
C ASN A 72 12.42 6.48 -16.17
N ALA A 73 13.60 5.88 -16.07
CA ALA A 73 14.73 6.20 -16.96
C ALA A 73 14.41 5.89 -18.43
N ILE A 74 13.73 4.76 -18.70
CA ILE A 74 13.29 4.39 -20.05
C ILE A 74 12.25 5.39 -20.57
N PHE A 75 11.24 5.71 -19.76
CA PHE A 75 10.19 6.66 -20.14
C PHE A 75 10.77 8.06 -20.38
N HIS A 76 11.66 8.52 -19.52
CA HIS A 76 12.32 9.81 -19.66
C HIS A 76 13.19 9.86 -20.93
N GLY A 77 13.89 8.78 -21.25
CA GLY A 77 14.70 8.68 -22.47
C GLY A 77 13.92 8.69 -23.78
N ILE A 78 12.67 8.20 -23.78
CA ILE A 78 11.82 8.12 -24.98
C ILE A 78 10.88 9.32 -25.10
N PHE A 79 10.24 9.71 -23.99
CA PHE A 79 9.14 10.68 -23.95
C PHE A 79 9.49 11.99 -23.24
N GLY A 80 10.65 12.07 -22.56
CA GLY A 80 11.04 13.23 -21.75
C GLY A 80 10.30 13.36 -20.41
N ILE A 81 9.38 12.44 -20.10
CA ILE A 81 8.62 12.37 -18.85
C ILE A 81 8.87 11.03 -18.16
N THR A 82 8.79 11.01 -16.84
CA THR A 82 8.86 9.76 -16.05
C THR A 82 7.55 8.98 -16.15
N PHE A 83 7.60 7.69 -15.84
CA PHE A 83 6.39 6.86 -15.81
C PHE A 83 5.46 7.28 -14.66
N GLN A 84 6.03 7.73 -13.54
CA GLN A 84 5.26 8.28 -12.43
C GLN A 84 4.49 9.54 -12.82
N GLU A 85 5.08 10.48 -13.56
CA GLU A 85 4.37 11.67 -14.06
C GLU A 85 3.25 11.30 -15.03
N LEU A 86 3.47 10.33 -15.92
CA LEU A 86 2.42 9.85 -16.82
C LEU A 86 1.20 9.33 -16.05
N LEU A 87 1.43 8.53 -15.01
CA LEU A 87 0.37 8.06 -14.12
C LEU A 87 -0.21 9.20 -13.29
N GLY A 88 0.60 10.19 -12.91
CA GLY A 88 0.16 11.44 -12.30
C GLY A 88 -0.89 12.15 -13.14
N TYR A 89 -0.64 12.34 -14.43
CA TYR A 89 -1.63 12.92 -15.34
C TYR A 89 -2.90 12.08 -15.46
N PHE A 90 -2.78 10.75 -15.46
CA PHE A 90 -3.91 9.84 -15.52
C PHE A 90 -4.79 9.91 -14.25
N PHE A 91 -4.16 10.00 -13.07
CA PHE A 91 -4.84 10.02 -11.77
C PHE A 91 -5.13 11.43 -11.23
N ALA A 92 -4.63 12.49 -11.87
CA ALA A 92 -4.87 13.89 -11.46
C ALA A 92 -6.36 14.27 -11.33
N PRO A 93 -7.29 13.81 -12.18
CA PRO A 93 -8.72 14.04 -11.97
C PRO A 93 -9.23 13.44 -10.65
N LEU A 94 -8.75 12.27 -10.25
CA LEU A 94 -9.12 11.65 -8.97
C LEU A 94 -8.53 12.41 -7.78
N ALA A 95 -7.29 12.88 -7.89
CA ALA A 95 -6.64 13.73 -6.89
C ALA A 95 -7.38 15.07 -6.72
N PHE A 96 -7.86 15.66 -7.81
CA PHE A 96 -8.67 16.87 -7.73
C PHE A 96 -10.02 16.63 -7.04
N LEU A 97 -10.69 15.50 -7.34
CA LEU A 97 -11.96 15.12 -6.71
C LEU A 97 -11.81 14.83 -5.21
N SER A 98 -10.62 14.44 -4.73
CA SER A 98 -10.36 14.28 -3.30
C SER A 98 -10.09 15.59 -2.56
N GLY A 99 -10.08 16.73 -3.27
CA GLY A 99 -9.95 18.07 -2.69
C GLY A 99 -8.59 18.73 -2.88
N ILE A 100 -7.69 18.14 -3.66
CA ILE A 100 -6.34 18.71 -3.94
C ILE A 100 -6.45 19.80 -5.01
N SER A 101 -5.66 20.86 -4.89
CA SER A 101 -5.64 21.94 -5.87
C SER A 101 -5.17 21.43 -7.25
N TRP A 102 -5.71 21.96 -8.35
CA TRP A 102 -5.33 21.51 -9.69
C TRP A 102 -3.82 21.65 -9.98
N LYS A 103 -3.16 22.62 -9.34
CA LYS A 103 -1.72 22.86 -9.49
C LYS A 103 -0.87 21.75 -8.89
N GLU A 104 -1.36 21.10 -7.82
CA GLU A 104 -0.67 20.04 -7.09
C GLU A 104 -1.25 18.65 -7.41
N ALA A 105 -2.32 18.60 -8.20
CA ALA A 105 -3.04 17.37 -8.48
C ALA A 105 -2.18 16.34 -9.21
N VAL A 106 -1.32 16.76 -10.14
CA VAL A 106 -0.41 15.86 -10.86
C VAL A 106 0.66 15.30 -9.94
N ASP A 107 1.25 16.13 -9.08
CA ASP A 107 2.30 15.70 -8.15
C ASP A 107 1.72 14.74 -7.10
N ALA A 108 0.59 15.11 -6.49
CA ALA A 108 -0.12 14.24 -5.55
C ALA A 108 -0.55 12.92 -6.18
N ALA A 109 -1.07 12.96 -7.41
CA ALA A 109 -1.43 11.76 -8.16
C ALA A 109 -0.21 10.88 -8.52
N SER A 110 0.95 11.48 -8.79
CA SER A 110 2.19 10.75 -9.07
C SER A 110 2.67 9.98 -7.84
N ILE A 111 2.54 10.59 -6.65
CA ILE A 111 2.83 9.95 -5.37
C ILE A 111 1.83 8.83 -5.07
N MET A 112 0.54 9.06 -5.32
CA MET A 112 -0.49 8.02 -5.21
C MET A 112 -0.20 6.84 -6.14
N ALA A 113 0.25 7.10 -7.37
CA ALA A 113 0.67 6.08 -8.31
C ALA A 113 1.89 5.30 -7.81
N SER A 114 2.86 5.98 -7.19
CA SER A 114 4.02 5.34 -6.53
C SER A 114 3.55 4.33 -5.47
N ASN A 115 2.60 4.73 -4.63
CA ASN A 115 2.02 3.84 -3.60
C ASN A 115 1.34 2.60 -4.21
N LEU A 116 0.59 2.77 -5.30
CA LEU A 116 -0.11 1.68 -5.98
C LEU A 116 0.84 0.66 -6.62
N LEU A 117 1.95 1.14 -7.20
CA LEU A 117 2.91 0.29 -7.92
C LEU A 117 3.98 -0.33 -7.01
N THR A 118 4.22 0.26 -5.84
CA THR A 118 5.27 -0.19 -4.92
C THR A 118 4.69 -0.51 -3.54
N ASN A 119 4.76 0.44 -2.61
CA ASN A 119 4.32 0.32 -1.25
C ASN A 119 4.16 1.72 -0.64
N ALA A 120 3.33 1.80 0.41
CA ALA A 120 3.11 3.01 1.19
C ALA A 120 4.42 3.60 1.75
N ILE A 121 5.36 2.76 2.18
CA ILE A 121 6.65 3.20 2.75
C ILE A 121 7.48 3.98 1.71
N VAL A 122 7.50 3.52 0.45
CA VAL A 122 8.23 4.21 -0.63
C VAL A 122 7.58 5.53 -0.95
N SER A 123 6.25 5.54 -1.11
CA SER A 123 5.52 6.78 -1.39
C SER A 123 5.64 7.82 -0.27
N LEU A 124 5.70 7.37 1.00
CA LEU A 124 5.90 8.26 2.14
C LEU A 124 7.31 8.83 2.17
N ARG A 125 8.31 8.03 1.77
CA ARG A 125 9.68 8.53 1.57
C ARG A 125 9.67 9.60 0.48
N ASP A 126 9.08 9.34 -0.68
CA ASP A 126 9.04 10.32 -1.78
C ASP A 126 8.32 11.63 -1.37
N LEU A 127 7.26 11.53 -0.54
CA LEU A 127 6.59 12.68 0.09
C LEU A 127 7.49 13.47 1.05
N THR A 128 8.38 12.80 1.76
CA THR A 128 9.23 13.39 2.80
C THR A 128 10.54 13.93 2.23
N ASP A 129 11.12 13.23 1.26
CA ASP A 129 12.33 13.62 0.54
C ASP A 129 12.06 14.83 -0.38
N GLY A 130 10.78 15.04 -0.73
CA GLY A 130 10.29 16.24 -1.39
C GLY A 130 10.74 16.37 -2.85
N HIS A 131 9.94 17.11 -3.59
CA HIS A 131 10.55 18.11 -4.47
C HIS A 131 11.18 19.20 -3.61
#